data_AF-A0A7K3W978-F1
#
_entry.id   AF-A0A7K3W978-F1
#
_cell.length_a   1.000
_cell.length_b   1.000
_cell.length_c   1.000
_cell.angle_alpha   90.00
_cell.angle_beta   90.00
_cell.angle_gamma   90.00
#
_symmetry.space_group_name_H-M   'P 1'
#
loop_
_entity.id
_entity.type
_entity.pdbx_description
1 polymer ?
#
loop_
_entity_poly.entity_id
_entity_poly.type
_entity_poly.pdbx_seq_one_letter_code
_entity_poly.pdbx_strand_id
1 'polypeptide(L)'
;MPTTQSEDARPGTDTAHPEVSSRVVLVRLGEDGGLTGRVRQVERGTVLVSRPLDETGEAVWLRSGDLVELSWQAADGRRSARAELRDVDADGSCRLVVVGPVGLSQRRDAVRAPAGVPVTIRFASGVATYSGDSVHAVVELQGATLDLSEGGARCALRPHPALDPATGDAGAAPGVGTTVELRLELDTGLLVTAARLVRVHRSTDQRHVWSLAFVDLPERAADRIRAHVFSLLRTARARGLV
;
A
#
# COMPACT_ATOMS: atom_id res chain seq x y z
N MET A 1 9.06 -57.57 -11.73
CA MET A 1 8.00 -57.03 -10.86
C MET A 1 8.58 -56.84 -9.47
N PRO A 2 8.96 -55.61 -9.10
CA PRO A 2 8.79 -55.16 -7.73
C PRO A 2 7.92 -53.90 -7.68
N THR A 3 7.00 -53.91 -6.73
CA THR A 3 6.03 -52.87 -6.41
C THR A 3 6.75 -51.73 -5.70
N THR A 4 6.89 -50.56 -6.34
CA THR A 4 7.36 -49.35 -5.67
C THR A 4 6.22 -48.79 -4.83
N GLN A 5 6.48 -48.68 -3.53
CA GLN A 5 5.59 -48.08 -2.54
C GLN A 5 5.31 -46.61 -2.88
N SER A 6 4.05 -46.24 -2.67
CA SER A 6 3.51 -44.88 -2.79
C SER A 6 4.25 -43.94 -1.85
N GLU A 7 4.92 -42.94 -2.41
CA GLU A 7 5.48 -41.83 -1.67
C GLU A 7 4.35 -40.85 -1.34
N ASP A 8 4.14 -40.66 -0.04
CA ASP A 8 3.07 -39.91 0.60
C ASP A 8 3.27 -38.41 0.31
N ALA A 9 2.61 -37.90 -0.73
CA ALA A 9 2.64 -36.49 -1.07
C ALA A 9 1.85 -35.69 -0.03
N ARG A 10 2.57 -35.07 0.91
CA ARG A 10 2.03 -33.96 1.71
C ARG A 10 1.45 -32.91 0.73
N PRO A 11 0.26 -32.34 0.97
CA PRO A 11 -0.27 -31.26 0.15
C PRO A 11 0.66 -30.04 0.29
N GLY A 12 1.61 -29.91 -0.63
CA GLY A 12 2.36 -28.68 -0.81
C GLY A 12 1.39 -27.63 -1.32
N THR A 13 1.23 -26.54 -0.58
CA THR A 13 0.50 -25.36 -1.05
C THR A 13 1.14 -24.92 -2.36
N ASP A 14 0.44 -25.09 -3.47
CA ASP A 14 0.94 -24.68 -4.78
C ASP A 14 1.10 -23.16 -4.79
N THR A 15 2.34 -22.70 -4.68
CA THR A 15 2.69 -21.28 -4.69
C THR A 15 2.91 -20.75 -6.11
N ALA A 16 2.91 -21.63 -7.13
CA ALA A 16 3.08 -21.22 -8.52
C ALA A 16 1.84 -20.51 -9.08
N HIS A 17 0.70 -20.62 -8.39
CA HIS A 17 -0.55 -20.00 -8.80
C HIS A 17 -1.24 -19.28 -7.63
N PRO A 18 -2.08 -18.26 -7.91
CA PRO A 18 -2.87 -17.62 -6.88
C PRO A 18 -4.03 -18.53 -6.43
N GLU A 19 -4.42 -18.45 -5.17
CA GLU A 19 -5.55 -19.24 -4.67
C GLU A 19 -6.89 -18.70 -5.19
N VAL A 20 -7.87 -19.59 -5.38
CA VAL A 20 -9.24 -19.20 -5.73
C VAL A 20 -9.81 -18.31 -4.62
N SER A 21 -10.56 -17.28 -5.00
CA SER A 21 -11.05 -16.21 -4.12
C SER A 21 -9.97 -15.29 -3.55
N SER A 22 -8.68 -15.48 -3.83
CA SER A 22 -7.64 -14.56 -3.35
C SER A 22 -7.67 -13.23 -4.11
N ARG A 23 -7.15 -12.16 -3.48
CA ARG A 23 -6.99 -10.86 -4.13
C ARG A 23 -5.70 -10.86 -4.95
N VAL A 24 -5.79 -10.31 -6.16
CA VAL A 24 -4.65 -10.10 -7.05
C VAL A 24 -4.52 -8.63 -7.40
N VAL A 25 -3.31 -8.24 -7.80
CA VAL A 25 -3.02 -6.94 -8.38
C VAL A 25 -2.46 -7.15 -9.77
N LEU A 26 -3.01 -6.45 -10.75
CA LEU A 26 -2.57 -6.40 -12.13
C LEU A 26 -1.90 -5.04 -12.36
N VAL A 27 -0.73 -5.02 -12.96
CA VAL A 27 -0.07 -3.79 -13.42
C VAL A 27 0.16 -3.94 -14.92
N ARG A 28 -0.39 -3.04 -15.73
CA ARG A 28 -0.10 -3.06 -17.18
C ARG A 28 1.37 -2.75 -17.40
N LEU A 29 2.03 -3.53 -18.25
CA LEU A 29 3.45 -3.33 -18.54
C LEU A 29 3.67 -1.95 -19.15
N GLY A 30 4.50 -1.12 -18.50
CA GLY A 30 4.76 0.25 -18.91
C GLY A 30 3.85 1.31 -18.29
N GLU A 31 2.95 0.93 -17.39
CA GLU A 31 2.11 1.87 -16.64
C GLU A 31 2.38 1.83 -15.13
N ASP A 32 2.35 3.01 -14.52
CA ASP A 32 2.37 3.16 -13.07
C ASP A 32 0.93 3.15 -12.54
N GLY A 33 0.41 1.97 -12.18
CA GLY A 33 -0.94 1.83 -11.67
C GLY A 33 -1.34 0.39 -11.42
N GLY A 34 -1.77 0.07 -10.19
CA GLY A 34 -2.19 -1.27 -9.81
C GLY A 34 -3.71 -1.42 -9.84
N LEU A 35 -4.21 -2.22 -10.77
CA LEU A 35 -5.61 -2.64 -10.79
C LEU A 35 -5.79 -3.82 -9.84
N THR A 36 -6.90 -3.86 -9.10
CA THR A 36 -7.17 -4.93 -8.14
C THR A 36 -8.33 -5.79 -8.59
N GLY A 37 -8.18 -7.10 -8.46
CA GLY A 37 -9.20 -8.09 -8.81
C GLY A 37 -9.23 -9.24 -7.82
N ARG A 38 -10.18 -10.15 -8.00
CA ARG A 38 -10.30 -11.39 -7.22
C ARG A 38 -10.26 -12.59 -8.14
N VAL A 39 -9.48 -13.61 -7.78
CA VAL A 39 -9.41 -14.86 -8.53
C VAL A 39 -10.75 -15.58 -8.44
N ARG A 40 -11.30 -15.95 -9.59
CA ARG A 40 -12.53 -16.74 -9.72
C ARG A 40 -12.21 -18.21 -9.98
N GLN A 41 -11.19 -18.47 -10.79
CA GLN A 41 -10.78 -19.82 -11.18
C GLN A 41 -9.30 -19.83 -11.56
N VAL A 42 -8.64 -20.97 -11.35
CA VAL A 42 -7.30 -21.26 -11.84
C VAL A 42 -7.31 -22.62 -12.53
N GLU A 43 -6.83 -22.67 -13.77
CA GLU A 43 -6.78 -23.90 -14.55
C GLU A 43 -5.59 -23.87 -15.52
N ARG A 44 -4.67 -24.83 -15.38
CA ARG A 44 -3.55 -25.06 -16.32
C ARG A 44 -2.78 -23.77 -16.70
N GLY A 45 -2.41 -22.95 -15.71
CA GLY A 45 -1.70 -21.69 -15.92
C GLY A 45 -2.56 -20.52 -16.42
N THR A 46 -3.88 -20.74 -16.57
CA THR A 46 -4.87 -19.69 -16.82
C THR A 46 -5.52 -19.28 -15.51
N VAL A 47 -5.62 -17.98 -15.27
CA VAL A 47 -6.25 -17.38 -14.09
C VAL A 47 -7.42 -16.51 -14.55
N LEU A 48 -8.63 -16.85 -14.12
CA LEU A 48 -9.80 -16.00 -14.32
C LEU A 48 -9.90 -15.03 -13.14
N VAL A 49 -9.90 -13.74 -13.44
CA VAL A 49 -9.97 -12.67 -12.44
C VAL A 49 -11.25 -11.88 -12.67
N SER A 50 -11.92 -11.47 -11.59
CA SER A 50 -13.05 -10.54 -11.68
C SER A 50 -12.68 -9.25 -12.40
N ARG A 51 -13.70 -8.50 -12.88
CA ARG A 51 -13.51 -7.15 -13.41
C ARG A 51 -12.55 -6.31 -12.55
N PRO A 52 -11.40 -5.87 -13.09
CA PRO A 52 -10.41 -5.11 -12.34
C PRO A 52 -10.94 -3.74 -11.93
N LEU A 53 -10.53 -3.28 -10.76
CA LEU A 53 -10.84 -1.96 -10.22
C LEU A 53 -9.55 -1.15 -10.06
N ASP A 54 -9.59 0.13 -10.37
CA ASP A 54 -8.48 1.04 -10.10
C ASP A 54 -8.39 1.41 -8.59
N GLU A 55 -7.51 2.34 -8.28
CA GLU A 55 -7.29 2.82 -6.91
C GLU A 55 -8.46 3.60 -6.30
N THR A 56 -9.34 4.17 -7.14
CA THR A 56 -10.56 4.87 -6.73
C THR A 56 -11.74 3.91 -6.52
N GLY A 57 -11.59 2.65 -6.96
CA GLY A 57 -12.64 1.64 -6.94
C GLY A 57 -13.50 1.61 -8.20
N GLU A 58 -13.18 2.46 -9.18
CA GLU A 58 -13.83 2.45 -10.48
C GLU A 58 -13.35 1.28 -11.32
N ALA A 59 -14.25 0.75 -12.13
CA ALA A 59 -13.92 -0.40 -12.94
C ALA A 59 -13.19 -0.03 -14.22
N VAL A 60 -12.14 -0.80 -14.51
CA VAL A 60 -11.31 -0.60 -15.68
C VAL A 60 -11.51 -1.75 -16.66
N TRP A 61 -11.79 -1.37 -17.91
CA TRP A 61 -11.84 -2.31 -19.02
C TRP A 61 -10.44 -2.52 -19.58
N LEU A 62 -9.96 -3.75 -19.49
CA LEU A 62 -8.74 -4.19 -20.15
C LEU A 62 -9.04 -4.70 -21.56
N ARG A 63 -8.00 -4.82 -22.40
CA ARG A 63 -8.12 -5.31 -23.78
C ARG A 63 -7.37 -6.61 -23.95
N SER A 64 -7.96 -7.55 -24.70
CA SER A 64 -7.26 -8.78 -25.08
C SER A 64 -5.96 -8.43 -25.80
N GLY A 65 -4.88 -9.13 -25.45
CA GLY A 65 -3.51 -8.84 -25.87
C GLY A 65 -2.72 -8.00 -24.87
N ASP A 66 -3.36 -7.38 -23.86
CA ASP A 66 -2.65 -6.62 -22.82
C ASP A 66 -1.69 -7.54 -22.05
N LEU A 67 -0.43 -7.12 -21.94
CA LEU A 67 0.53 -7.76 -21.05
C LEU A 67 0.51 -7.08 -19.69
N VAL A 68 0.35 -7.89 -18.65
CA VAL A 68 0.29 -7.43 -17.27
C VAL A 68 1.31 -8.17 -16.40
N GLU A 69 1.78 -7.50 -15.37
CA GLU A 69 2.36 -8.17 -14.20
C GLU A 69 1.22 -8.52 -13.24
N LEU A 70 0.96 -9.81 -13.08
CA LEU A 70 0.02 -10.35 -12.12
C LEU A 70 0.76 -10.62 -10.81
N SER A 71 0.28 -10.09 -9.69
CA SER A 71 0.85 -10.32 -8.36
C SER A 71 -0.20 -10.75 -7.34
N TRP A 72 0.20 -11.67 -6.46
CA TRP A 72 -0.68 -12.27 -5.44
C TRP A 72 0.08 -12.55 -4.15
N GLN A 73 -0.67 -12.73 -3.06
CA GLN A 73 -0.12 -13.20 -1.80
C GLN A 73 -0.09 -14.73 -1.81
N ALA A 74 1.09 -15.32 -1.61
CA ALA A 74 1.28 -16.74 -1.37
C ALA A 74 1.79 -16.96 0.06
N ALA A 75 1.91 -18.24 0.47
CA ALA A 75 2.35 -18.63 1.80
C ALA A 75 3.80 -18.20 2.11
N ASP A 76 4.68 -18.17 1.10
CA ASP A 76 6.09 -17.81 1.22
C ASP A 76 6.37 -16.33 0.90
N GLY A 77 5.33 -15.54 0.65
CA GLY A 77 5.44 -14.13 0.37
C GLY A 77 4.61 -13.70 -0.82
N ARG A 78 4.82 -12.46 -1.26
CA ARG A 78 4.18 -11.96 -2.46
C ARG A 78 4.90 -12.53 -3.68
N ARG A 79 4.13 -13.06 -4.62
CA ARG A 79 4.62 -13.57 -5.91
C ARG A 79 4.14 -12.70 -7.04
N SER A 80 4.90 -12.65 -8.13
CA SER A 80 4.45 -12.10 -9.39
C SER A 80 4.88 -12.94 -10.58
N ALA A 81 4.10 -12.83 -11.65
CA ALA A 81 4.42 -13.41 -12.94
C ALA A 81 3.87 -12.51 -14.06
N ARG A 82 4.53 -12.53 -15.21
CA ARG A 82 3.98 -11.91 -16.42
C ARG A 82 2.81 -12.77 -16.91
N ALA A 83 1.70 -12.11 -17.22
CA ALA A 83 0.53 -12.73 -17.79
C ALA A 83 0.03 -11.93 -18.99
N GLU A 84 -0.51 -12.64 -19.98
CA GLU A 84 -1.18 -12.06 -21.14
C GLU A 84 -2.68 -12.18 -20.95
N LEU A 85 -3.39 -11.08 -21.14
CA LEU A 85 -4.85 -11.08 -21.18
C LEU A 85 -5.31 -11.72 -22.49
N ARG A 86 -5.90 -12.91 -22.42
CA ARG A 86 -6.39 -13.62 -23.60
C ARG A 86 -7.80 -13.19 -23.98
N ASP A 87 -8.65 -13.00 -22.99
CA ASP A 87 -10.05 -12.69 -23.21
C ASP A 87 -10.63 -11.87 -22.07
N VAL A 88 -11.71 -11.14 -22.39
CA VAL A 88 -12.51 -10.36 -21.44
C VAL A 88 -13.97 -10.72 -21.63
N ASP A 89 -14.54 -11.34 -20.60
CA ASP A 89 -15.94 -11.75 -20.58
C ASP A 89 -16.88 -10.52 -20.55
N ALA A 90 -18.16 -10.73 -20.89
CA ALA A 90 -19.16 -9.65 -20.94
C ALA A 90 -19.37 -8.93 -19.60
N ASP A 91 -19.10 -9.60 -18.48
CA ASP A 91 -19.15 -9.03 -17.12
C ASP A 91 -17.86 -8.25 -16.75
N GLY A 92 -16.89 -8.21 -17.66
CA GLY A 92 -15.57 -7.60 -17.49
C GLY A 92 -14.55 -8.52 -16.82
N SER A 93 -14.90 -9.78 -16.53
CA SER A 93 -13.93 -10.76 -16.02
C SER A 93 -12.84 -11.03 -17.04
N CYS A 94 -11.61 -11.20 -16.55
CA CYS A 94 -10.40 -11.19 -17.34
C CYS A 94 -9.74 -12.57 -17.29
N ARG A 95 -9.53 -13.19 -18.45
CA ARG A 95 -8.81 -14.46 -18.58
C ARG A 95 -7.33 -14.20 -18.86
N LEU A 96 -6.49 -14.45 -17.86
CA LEU A 96 -5.05 -14.23 -17.91
C LEU A 96 -4.33 -15.55 -18.11
N VAL A 97 -3.39 -15.62 -19.05
CA VAL A 97 -2.48 -16.76 -19.20
C VAL A 97 -1.10 -16.35 -18.69
N VAL A 98 -0.56 -17.08 -17.71
CA VAL A 98 0.79 -16.83 -17.20
C VAL A 98 1.81 -17.24 -18.27
N VAL A 99 2.61 -16.28 -18.74
CA VAL A 99 3.56 -16.43 -19.86
C VAL A 99 5.02 -16.32 -19.43
N GLY A 100 5.29 -16.00 -18.16
CA GLY A 100 6.63 -15.87 -17.61
C GLY A 100 6.86 -16.70 -16.34
N PRO A 101 8.12 -16.80 -15.88
CA PRO A 101 8.41 -17.46 -14.61
C PRO A 101 7.71 -16.76 -13.46
N VAL A 102 7.31 -17.54 -12.47
CA VAL A 102 6.77 -17.04 -11.20
C VAL A 102 7.94 -16.72 -10.28
N GLY A 103 8.06 -15.45 -9.91
CA GLY A 103 9.09 -14.97 -8.98
C GLY A 103 8.51 -14.50 -7.66
N LEU A 104 9.36 -14.45 -6.64
CA LEU A 104 9.08 -13.63 -5.47
C LEU A 104 9.12 -12.16 -5.89
N SER A 105 8.08 -11.42 -5.55
CA SER A 105 7.91 -10.01 -5.89
C SER A 105 8.00 -9.17 -4.62
N GLN A 106 9.12 -8.47 -4.46
CA GLN A 106 9.29 -7.50 -3.40
C GLN A 106 8.83 -6.13 -3.89
N ARG A 107 7.58 -5.75 -3.58
CA ARG A 107 7.02 -4.43 -3.95
C ARG A 107 7.50 -3.28 -3.04
N ARG A 108 8.41 -3.53 -2.10
CA ARG A 108 8.85 -2.54 -1.13
C ARG A 108 10.37 -2.53 -1.10
N ASP A 109 10.93 -1.43 -1.57
CA ASP A 109 12.37 -1.16 -1.54
C ASP A 109 12.88 -0.96 -0.11
N ALA A 110 11.95 -0.80 0.84
CA ALA A 110 12.21 -0.50 2.23
C ALA A 110 11.51 -1.46 3.21
N VAL A 111 12.24 -1.86 4.25
CA VAL A 111 11.70 -2.65 5.37
C VAL A 111 10.73 -1.79 6.19
N ARG A 112 9.58 -2.38 6.56
CA ARG A 112 8.54 -1.74 7.40
C ARG A 112 8.37 -2.48 8.72
N ALA A 113 8.12 -1.73 9.79
CA ALA A 113 7.70 -2.26 11.08
C ALA A 113 6.40 -1.61 11.54
N PRO A 114 5.51 -2.34 12.24
CA PRO A 114 4.51 -1.72 13.10
C PRO A 114 5.22 -0.81 14.11
N ALA A 115 4.76 0.44 14.20
CA ALA A 115 5.39 1.46 15.02
C ALA A 115 4.29 2.37 15.58
N GLY A 116 4.41 2.78 16.83
CA GLY A 116 3.52 3.73 17.50
C GLY A 116 4.21 5.06 17.78
N VAL A 117 4.99 5.56 16.82
CA VAL A 117 5.80 6.77 16.95
C VAL A 117 4.87 7.98 16.96
N PRO A 118 4.93 8.89 17.97
CA PRO A 118 4.15 10.11 17.96
C PRO A 118 4.46 10.96 16.73
N VAL A 119 3.42 11.51 16.09
CA VAL A 119 3.57 12.33 14.90
C VAL A 119 2.82 13.64 15.00
N THR A 120 3.40 14.69 14.41
CA THR A 120 2.70 15.93 14.09
C THR A 120 2.81 16.19 12.59
N ILE A 121 1.69 16.46 11.93
CA ILE A 121 1.62 16.80 10.51
C ILE A 121 1.18 18.25 10.39
N ARG A 122 1.95 19.06 9.66
CA ARG A 122 1.63 20.47 9.40
C ARG A 122 1.45 20.73 7.92
N PHE A 123 0.45 21.52 7.58
CA PHE A 123 0.22 21.98 6.22
C PHE A 123 -0.49 23.33 6.21
N ALA A 124 -0.37 24.07 5.12
CA ALA A 124 -1.16 25.26 4.89
C ALA A 124 -2.60 24.85 4.52
N SER A 125 -3.57 25.28 5.32
CA SER A 125 -4.97 25.34 4.94
C SER A 125 -5.16 26.54 3.98
N GLY A 126 -6.24 26.52 3.19
CA GLY A 126 -6.51 27.46 2.10
C GLY A 126 -6.35 28.95 2.45
N VAL A 127 -6.48 29.79 1.42
CA VAL A 127 -6.34 31.24 1.56
C VAL A 127 -7.51 31.80 2.36
N ALA A 128 -7.27 32.28 3.57
CA ALA A 128 -8.17 33.20 4.23
C ALA A 128 -7.82 34.62 3.75
N THR A 129 -8.65 35.18 2.87
CA THR A 129 -8.49 36.57 2.44
C THR A 129 -9.16 37.47 3.47
N TYR A 130 -8.35 38.12 4.31
CA TYR A 130 -8.83 39.20 5.17
C TYR A 130 -8.17 40.49 4.68
N SER A 131 -8.98 41.50 4.34
CA SER A 131 -8.51 42.84 3.97
C SER A 131 -7.49 42.93 2.80
N GLY A 132 -7.49 41.95 1.88
CA GLY A 132 -6.59 41.96 0.71
C GLY A 132 -5.23 41.29 0.93
N ASP A 133 -4.93 40.87 2.16
CA ASP A 133 -3.78 39.99 2.45
C ASP A 133 -4.26 38.53 2.51
N SER A 134 -3.63 37.69 1.70
CA SER A 134 -3.84 36.24 1.71
C SER A 134 -3.03 35.65 2.86
N VAL A 135 -3.67 35.30 3.96
CA VAL A 135 -3.02 34.61 5.08
C VAL A 135 -3.37 33.13 4.99
N HIS A 136 -2.35 32.29 4.79
CA HIS A 136 -2.49 30.84 4.89
C HIS A 136 -2.54 30.45 6.37
N ALA A 137 -3.67 29.92 6.83
CA ALA A 137 -3.74 29.33 8.16
C ALA A 137 -2.94 28.02 8.18
N VAL A 138 -2.02 27.84 9.13
CA VAL A 138 -1.30 26.57 9.29
C VAL A 138 -2.13 25.66 10.18
N VAL A 139 -2.47 24.48 9.69
CA VAL A 139 -3.14 23.44 10.47
C VAL A 139 -2.10 22.45 10.96
N GLU A 140 -2.23 22.03 12.22
CA GLU A 140 -1.42 20.97 12.82
C GLU A 140 -2.31 19.80 13.22
N LEU A 141 -1.99 18.60 12.73
CA LEU A 141 -2.66 17.36 13.10
C LEU A 141 -1.73 16.51 13.93
N GLN A 142 -2.25 15.97 15.03
CA GLN A 142 -1.50 15.08 15.91
C GLN A 142 -1.97 13.64 15.76
N GLY A 143 -1.06 12.69 15.94
CA GLY A 143 -1.37 11.28 15.85
C GLY A 143 -0.21 10.39 16.28
N ALA A 144 -0.27 9.15 15.83
CA ALA A 144 0.85 8.22 15.92
C ALA A 144 0.96 7.44 14.61
N THR A 145 2.15 6.91 14.32
CA THR A 145 2.30 5.92 13.26
C THR A 145 1.52 4.64 13.62
N LEU A 146 1.13 3.92 12.58
CA LEU A 146 0.69 2.52 12.60
C LEU A 146 1.80 1.62 12.09
N ASP A 147 2.53 2.10 11.07
CA ASP A 147 3.74 1.51 10.55
C ASP A 147 4.70 2.57 10.00
N LEU A 148 5.99 2.22 9.94
CA LEU A 148 7.07 3.09 9.51
C LEU A 148 8.11 2.32 8.67
N SER A 149 8.64 2.98 7.64
CA SER A 149 9.81 2.60 6.83
C SER A 149 10.59 3.84 6.42
N GLU A 150 11.80 3.66 5.89
CA GLU A 150 12.56 4.75 5.23
C GLU A 150 11.87 5.31 3.97
N GLY A 151 10.87 4.62 3.40
CA GLY A 151 10.09 5.12 2.27
C GLY A 151 8.83 5.90 2.67
N GLY A 152 8.44 5.90 3.95
CA GLY A 152 7.22 6.56 4.39
C GLY A 152 6.61 5.98 5.66
N ALA A 153 5.48 6.57 6.06
CA ALA A 153 4.75 6.24 7.28
C ALA A 153 3.24 6.16 7.03
N ARG A 154 2.58 5.26 7.76
CA ARG A 154 1.11 5.27 7.86
C ARG A 154 0.75 5.79 9.24
N CYS A 155 -0.09 6.81 9.32
CA CYS A 155 -0.39 7.54 10.56
C CYS A 155 -1.88 7.46 10.87
N ALA A 156 -2.23 7.15 12.12
CA ALA A 156 -3.57 7.34 12.65
C ALA A 156 -3.65 8.67 13.37
N LEU A 157 -4.50 9.56 12.87
CA LEU A 157 -4.66 10.92 13.37
C LEU A 157 -5.78 10.99 14.40
N ARG A 158 -5.63 11.90 15.36
CA ARG A 158 -6.69 12.26 16.30
C ARG A 158 -7.79 13.00 15.54
N PRO A 159 -9.06 12.91 15.98
CA PRO A 159 -10.13 13.73 15.45
C PRO A 159 -9.74 15.22 15.50
N HIS A 160 -9.99 15.94 14.41
CA HIS A 160 -9.66 17.35 14.30
C HIS A 160 -10.70 18.04 13.40
N PRO A 161 -11.16 19.29 13.71
CA PRO A 161 -12.19 19.98 12.93
C PRO A 161 -11.85 20.13 11.44
N ALA A 162 -10.57 20.40 11.12
CA ALA A 162 -10.11 20.47 9.72
C ALA A 162 -10.27 19.15 8.93
N LEU A 163 -10.54 18.03 9.60
CA LEU A 163 -10.78 16.72 9.00
C LEU A 163 -12.27 16.34 8.95
N ASP A 164 -13.14 17.13 9.59
CA ASP A 164 -14.57 16.85 9.69
C ASP A 164 -15.35 17.59 8.59
N PRO A 165 -16.00 16.86 7.66
CA PRO A 165 -16.81 17.46 6.62
C PRO A 165 -18.07 18.16 7.15
N ALA A 166 -18.51 17.86 8.39
CA ALA A 166 -19.68 18.49 9.00
C ALA A 166 -19.38 19.90 9.55
N THR A 167 -18.11 20.22 9.87
CA THR A 167 -17.72 21.53 10.42
C THR A 167 -17.47 22.62 9.39
N GLY A 168 -17.83 22.40 8.12
CA GLY A 168 -18.22 23.49 7.22
C GLY A 168 -17.12 24.19 6.41
N ASP A 169 -15.84 23.89 6.60
CA ASP A 169 -14.80 24.39 5.68
C ASP A 169 -14.39 23.29 4.70
N ALA A 170 -15.20 23.14 3.64
CA ALA A 170 -14.84 22.39 2.45
C ALA A 170 -13.56 23.00 1.83
N GLY A 171 -12.38 22.56 2.28
CA GLY A 171 -11.09 23.09 1.82
C GLY A 171 -9.96 23.05 2.85
N ALA A 172 -10.21 22.66 4.11
CA ALA A 172 -9.17 22.67 5.14
C ALA A 172 -8.21 21.47 5.09
N ALA A 173 -8.62 20.28 4.66
CA ALA A 173 -7.73 19.11 4.59
C ALA A 173 -6.96 19.08 3.25
N PRO A 174 -5.65 18.73 3.26
CA PRO A 174 -4.86 18.62 2.05
C PRO A 174 -5.34 17.44 1.19
N GLY A 175 -5.31 17.63 -0.13
CA GLY A 175 -5.60 16.57 -1.09
C GLY A 175 -4.50 15.52 -1.14
N VAL A 176 -4.83 14.35 -1.68
CA VAL A 176 -3.80 13.38 -2.08
C VAL A 176 -2.87 14.03 -3.11
N GLY A 177 -1.57 13.80 -2.97
CA GLY A 177 -0.51 14.44 -3.74
C GLY A 177 0.10 15.66 -3.05
N THR A 178 -0.56 16.28 -2.08
CA THR A 178 -0.04 17.44 -1.35
C THR A 178 1.15 17.07 -0.48
N THR A 179 2.21 17.88 -0.53
CA THR A 179 3.35 17.80 0.39
C THR A 179 3.03 18.49 1.70
N VAL A 180 3.26 17.80 2.81
CA VAL A 180 3.08 18.26 4.18
C VAL A 180 4.40 18.17 4.93
N GLU A 181 4.56 18.98 5.98
CA GLU A 181 5.65 18.79 6.93
C GLU A 181 5.25 17.71 7.93
N LEU A 182 6.09 16.69 8.07
CA LEU A 182 5.92 15.61 9.03
C LEU A 182 7.00 15.70 10.10
N ARG A 183 6.56 15.61 11.35
CA ARG A 183 7.41 15.52 12.53
C ARG A 183 7.22 14.15 13.17
N LEU A 184 8.32 13.43 13.37
CA LEU A 184 8.37 12.11 14.00
C LEU A 184 9.19 12.18 15.28
N GLU A 185 8.62 11.76 16.40
CA GLU A 185 9.33 11.66 17.68
C GLU A 185 9.99 10.28 17.81
N LEU A 186 11.16 10.14 17.19
CA LEU A 186 11.97 8.91 17.28
C LEU A 186 12.72 8.86 18.60
N ASP A 187 13.15 7.66 19.02
CA ASP A 187 13.99 7.49 20.22
C ASP A 187 15.32 8.27 20.14
N THR A 188 15.78 8.55 18.92
CA THR A 188 17.00 9.35 18.65
C THR A 188 16.74 10.85 18.61
N GLY A 189 15.53 11.29 18.95
CA GLY A 189 15.08 12.68 18.93
C GLY A 189 14.16 13.00 17.75
N LEU A 190 13.72 14.26 17.70
CA LEU A 190 12.80 14.75 16.68
C LEU A 190 13.41 14.63 15.27
N LEU A 191 12.61 14.14 14.33
CA LEU A 191 12.89 14.19 12.90
C LEU A 191 11.81 15.02 12.21
N VAL A 192 12.21 16.07 11.51
CA VAL A 192 11.32 16.91 10.70
C VAL A 192 11.66 16.68 9.23
N THR A 193 10.67 16.34 8.41
CA THR A 193 10.86 16.04 6.98
C THR A 193 9.62 16.42 6.17
N ALA A 194 9.80 16.67 4.89
CA ALA A 194 8.69 16.75 3.95
C ALA A 194 8.16 15.34 3.65
N ALA A 195 6.83 15.22 3.53
CA ALA A 195 6.19 13.98 3.11
C ALA A 195 4.99 14.29 2.21
N ARG A 196 4.79 13.49 1.18
CA ARG A 196 3.65 13.58 0.27
C ARG A 196 2.51 12.71 0.78
N LEU A 197 1.31 13.27 0.84
CA LEU A 197 0.10 12.53 1.16
C LEU A 197 -0.25 11.60 0.00
N VAL A 198 -0.10 10.29 0.18
CA VAL A 198 -0.35 9.29 -0.88
C VAL A 198 -1.76 8.73 -0.80
N ARG A 199 -2.32 8.63 0.41
CA ARG A 199 -3.66 8.05 0.59
C ARG A 199 -4.28 8.52 1.90
N VAL A 200 -5.60 8.73 1.86
CA VAL A 200 -6.44 8.96 3.03
C VAL A 200 -7.44 7.82 3.15
N HIS A 201 -7.62 7.28 4.35
CA HIS A 201 -8.62 6.28 4.66
C HIS A 201 -9.29 6.63 5.99
N ARG A 202 -10.59 6.38 6.10
CA ARG A 202 -11.28 6.37 7.39
C ARG A 202 -11.29 4.95 7.93
N SER A 203 -10.68 4.77 9.09
CA SER A 203 -10.72 3.51 9.82
C SER A 203 -12.13 3.23 10.35
N THR A 204 -12.39 1.97 10.70
CA THR A 204 -13.66 1.52 11.29
C THR A 204 -13.99 2.21 12.60
N ASP A 205 -12.98 2.70 13.33
CA ASP A 205 -13.11 3.52 14.55
C ASP A 205 -13.21 5.03 14.28
N GLN A 206 -13.56 5.42 13.04
CA GLN A 206 -13.68 6.81 12.59
C GLN A 206 -12.38 7.63 12.67
N ARG A 207 -11.22 7.01 12.89
CA ARG A 207 -9.93 7.71 12.79
C ARG A 207 -9.56 7.97 11.35
N HIS A 208 -8.97 9.14 11.11
CA HIS A 208 -8.34 9.46 9.84
C HIS A 208 -6.97 8.80 9.77
N VAL A 209 -6.81 7.86 8.84
CA VAL A 209 -5.56 7.16 8.58
C VAL A 209 -4.94 7.70 7.30
N TRP A 210 -3.75 8.28 7.40
CA TRP A 210 -3.01 8.86 6.29
C TRP A 210 -1.80 8.01 5.96
N SER A 211 -1.59 7.74 4.67
CA SER A 211 -0.35 7.15 4.17
C SER A 211 0.49 8.23 3.54
N LEU A 212 1.71 8.40 4.05
CA LEU A 212 2.66 9.43 3.64
C LEU A 212 3.90 8.76 3.04
N ALA A 213 4.41 9.31 1.93
CA ALA A 213 5.71 8.96 1.38
C ALA A 213 6.69 10.10 1.65
N PHE A 214 7.90 9.81 2.13
CA PHE A 214 8.88 10.88 2.35
C PHE A 214 9.35 11.47 1.02
N VAL A 215 9.61 12.78 1.02
CA VAL A 215 10.10 13.51 -0.15
C VAL A 215 11.55 13.91 0.13
N ASP A 216 12.45 13.51 -0.77
CA ASP A 216 13.88 13.83 -0.72
C ASP A 216 14.52 13.62 0.67
N LEU A 217 14.19 12.48 1.30
CA LEU A 217 14.66 12.18 2.64
C LEU A 217 16.20 12.07 2.65
N PRO A 218 16.92 12.90 3.43
CA PRO A 218 18.37 12.81 3.49
C PRO A 218 18.83 11.45 4.01
N GLU A 219 19.93 10.89 3.49
CA GLU A 219 20.40 9.54 3.87
C GLU A 219 20.57 9.39 5.38
N ARG A 220 21.09 10.42 6.06
CA ARG A 220 21.22 10.41 7.54
C ARG A 220 19.87 10.27 8.26
N ALA A 221 18.81 10.85 7.71
CA ALA A 221 17.46 10.70 8.26
C ALA A 221 16.88 9.31 7.93
N ALA A 222 17.12 8.81 6.70
CA ALA A 222 16.77 7.45 6.31
C ALA A 222 17.42 6.42 7.23
N ASP A 223 18.71 6.55 7.53
CA ASP A 223 19.45 5.68 8.46
C ASP A 223 18.88 5.70 9.88
N ARG A 224 18.48 6.88 10.39
CA ARG A 224 17.83 6.99 11.70
C ARG A 224 16.50 6.22 11.74
N ILE A 225 15.69 6.33 10.69
CA ILE A 225 14.43 5.60 10.57
C ILE A 225 14.71 4.09 10.44
N ARG A 226 15.65 3.70 9.57
CA ARG A 226 16.06 2.31 9.34
C ARG A 226 16.51 1.66 10.65
N ALA A 227 17.40 2.31 11.40
CA ALA A 227 17.87 1.82 12.70
C ALA A 227 16.72 1.63 13.71
N HIS A 228 15.79 2.58 13.78
CA HIS A 228 14.62 2.47 14.65
C HIS A 228 13.70 1.31 14.24
N VAL A 229 13.38 1.19 12.94
CA VAL A 229 12.58 0.08 12.37
C VAL A 229 13.21 -1.28 12.70
N PHE A 230 14.51 -1.44 12.49
CA PHE A 230 15.20 -2.70 12.83
C PHE A 230 15.24 -2.96 14.33
N SER A 231 15.29 -1.92 15.18
CA SER A 231 15.18 -2.07 16.63
C SER A 231 13.81 -2.62 17.05
N LEU A 232 12.73 -2.08 16.46
CA LEU A 232 11.36 -2.54 16.70
C LEU A 232 11.19 -4.01 16.28
N LEU A 233 11.65 -4.39 15.09
CA LEU A 233 11.55 -5.77 14.59
C LEU A 233 12.33 -6.76 15.46
N ARG A 234 13.56 -6.40 15.88
CA ARG A 234 14.35 -7.23 16.80
C ARG A 234 13.64 -7.43 18.13
N THR A 235 13.06 -6.37 18.69
CA THR A 235 12.31 -6.42 19.95
C THR A 235 11.06 -7.28 19.81
N ALA A 236 10.32 -7.15 18.71
CA ALA A 236 9.13 -7.94 18.44
C ALA A 236 9.45 -9.43 18.28
N ARG A 237 10.54 -9.77 17.57
CA ARG A 237 11.03 -11.15 17.44
C ARG A 237 11.45 -11.75 18.78
N ALA A 238 12.15 -10.99 19.62
CA ALA A 238 12.51 -11.42 20.97
C ALA A 238 11.28 -11.70 21.86
N ARG A 239 10.14 -11.10 21.53
CA ARG A 239 8.84 -11.30 22.22
C ARG A 239 7.91 -12.30 21.51
N GLY A 240 8.35 -12.92 20.41
CA GLY A 240 7.55 -13.89 19.64
C GLY A 240 6.35 -13.28 18.91
N LEU A 241 6.38 -11.98 18.61
CA LEU A 241 5.29 -11.27 17.92
C LEU A 241 5.44 -11.23 16.39
N VAL A 242 6.61 -11.64 15.89
CA VAL A 242 7.00 -11.75 14.47
C VAL A 242 8.05 -12.84 14.28
#